data_AF-A0A820L4E1-F1
#
_entry.id   AF-A0A820L4E1-F1
#
_cell.length_a   1.000
_cell.length_b   1.000
_cell.length_c   1.000
_cell.angle_alpha   90.00
_cell.angle_beta   90.00
_cell.angle_gamma   90.00
#
_symmetry.space_group_name_H-M   'P 1'
#
loop_
_entity.id
_entity.type
_entity.pdbx_description
1 polymer ?
#
loop_
_entity_poly.entity_id
_entity_poly.type
_entity_poly.pdbx_seq_one_letter_code
_entity_poly.pdbx_strand_id
1 'polypeptide(L)'
;MSFNQLSSLPTTISTDLPNLIVLDLSNNQFQGNIIQPSLVYIRELDLGNNLLTTLNGIGEYQVLQRLTSNYNQIRTILLPLEIMRISPILQYLSITSNLLSSIPYQMTNMRSLRYVFAMNNTIPYDEKAYIIKLFQGTSITINLF
;
A
#
# COMPACT_ATOMS: atom_id res chain seq x y z
N MET A 1 -8.71 -12.80 -7.20
CA MET A 1 -8.83 -12.62 -8.66
C MET A 1 -7.46 -12.34 -9.28
N SER A 2 -6.44 -13.14 -8.94
CA SER A 2 -5.09 -12.94 -9.48
C SER A 2 -4.88 -13.62 -10.83
N PHE A 3 -3.88 -13.18 -11.59
CA PHE A 3 -3.50 -13.72 -12.90
C PHE A 3 -4.62 -13.64 -13.95
N ASN A 4 -5.21 -12.46 -14.11
CA ASN A 4 -6.19 -12.19 -15.16
C ASN A 4 -5.79 -10.95 -15.98
N GLN A 5 -6.69 -10.50 -16.85
CA GLN A 5 -6.53 -9.27 -17.63
C GLN A 5 -7.50 -8.18 -17.15
N LEU A 6 -7.82 -8.17 -15.85
CA LEU A 6 -8.79 -7.22 -15.30
C LEU A 6 -8.17 -5.83 -15.23
N SER A 7 -8.92 -4.83 -15.67
CA SER A 7 -8.58 -3.41 -15.55
C SER A 7 -9.50 -2.64 -14.60
N SER A 8 -10.61 -3.27 -14.19
CA SER A 8 -11.60 -2.72 -13.26
C SER A 8 -12.26 -3.83 -12.46
N LEU A 9 -12.71 -3.50 -11.24
CA LEU A 9 -13.59 -4.38 -10.47
C LEU A 9 -15.04 -4.18 -10.94
N PRO A 10 -15.89 -5.22 -10.87
CA PRO A 10 -17.32 -5.04 -11.11
C PRO A 10 -17.90 -4.10 -10.05
N THR A 11 -18.79 -3.20 -10.45
CA THR A 11 -19.45 -2.25 -9.54
C THR A 11 -20.30 -2.94 -8.48
N THR A 12 -20.65 -4.22 -8.70
CA THR A 12 -21.40 -5.08 -7.77
C THR A 12 -20.52 -5.81 -6.77
N ILE A 13 -19.18 -5.68 -6.81
CA ILE A 13 -18.30 -6.48 -5.92
C ILE A 13 -18.65 -6.33 -4.44
N SER A 14 -19.08 -5.14 -4.01
CA SER A 14 -19.48 -4.90 -2.63
C SER A 14 -20.87 -5.42 -2.27
N THR A 15 -21.77 -5.61 -3.24
CA THR A 15 -23.06 -6.27 -3.01
C THR A 15 -22.95 -7.78 -3.06
N ASP A 16 -22.07 -8.28 -3.93
CA ASP A 16 -21.88 -9.71 -4.15
C ASP A 16 -20.99 -10.33 -3.04
N LEU A 17 -20.02 -9.56 -2.55
CA LEU A 17 -19.05 -9.96 -1.52
C LEU A 17 -18.98 -8.93 -0.38
N PRO A 18 -20.08 -8.68 0.35
CA PRO A 18 -20.16 -7.60 1.34
C PRO A 18 -19.21 -7.80 2.54
N ASN A 19 -18.80 -9.05 2.81
CA ASN A 19 -17.94 -9.41 3.93
C ASN A 19 -16.52 -9.76 3.49
N LEU A 20 -16.05 -9.21 2.37
CA LEU A 20 -14.72 -9.53 1.86
C LEU A 20 -13.63 -9.05 2.82
N ILE A 21 -12.77 -9.99 3.25
CA ILE A 21 -11.67 -9.74 4.20
C ILE A 21 -10.32 -9.72 3.48
N VAL A 22 -10.15 -10.60 2.50
CA VAL A 22 -8.92 -10.76 1.73
C VAL A 22 -9.27 -10.54 0.26
N LEU A 23 -8.56 -9.63 -0.39
CA LEU A 23 -8.73 -9.34 -1.80
C LEU A 23 -7.36 -9.39 -2.49
N ASP A 24 -7.18 -10.39 -3.34
CA ASP A 24 -6.00 -10.54 -4.19
C ASP A 24 -6.35 -10.10 -5.62
N LEU A 25 -5.76 -9.00 -6.06
CA LEU A 25 -5.84 -8.42 -7.40
C LEU A 25 -4.49 -8.47 -8.12
N SER A 26 -3.55 -9.25 -7.61
CA SER A 26 -2.21 -9.30 -8.18
C SER A 26 -2.22 -9.86 -9.61
N ASN A 27 -1.24 -9.46 -10.42
CA ASN A 27 -1.08 -9.94 -11.80
C ASN A 27 -2.32 -9.65 -12.67
N ASN A 28 -2.63 -8.37 -12.82
CA ASN A 28 -3.74 -7.85 -13.63
C ASN A 28 -3.28 -6.61 -14.40
N GLN A 29 -4.23 -5.83 -14.93
CA GLN A 29 -4.00 -4.60 -15.70
C GLN A 29 -4.62 -3.37 -15.01
N PHE A 30 -4.72 -3.40 -13.68
CA PHE A 30 -5.29 -2.29 -12.92
C PHE A 30 -4.42 -1.03 -13.04
N GLN A 31 -5.07 0.10 -13.31
CA GLN A 31 -4.45 1.41 -13.43
C GLN A 31 -5.33 2.48 -12.78
N GLY A 32 -4.74 3.63 -12.43
CA GLY A 32 -5.48 4.71 -11.78
C GLY A 32 -5.94 4.34 -10.36
N ASN A 33 -7.09 4.88 -9.95
CA ASN A 33 -7.69 4.59 -8.65
C ASN A 33 -8.64 3.39 -8.75
N ILE A 34 -8.35 2.34 -7.98
CA ILE A 34 -9.13 1.09 -7.95
C ILE A 34 -9.82 0.82 -6.61
N ILE A 35 -9.74 1.79 -5.69
CA ILE A 35 -10.31 1.67 -4.35
C ILE A 35 -11.83 1.60 -4.44
N GLN A 36 -12.42 0.70 -3.66
CA GLN A 36 -13.86 0.52 -3.51
C GLN A 36 -14.23 0.81 -2.04
N PRO A 37 -14.62 2.05 -1.71
CA PRO A 37 -14.85 2.46 -0.31
C PRO A 37 -15.91 1.63 0.43
N SER A 38 -16.79 0.93 -0.30
CA SER A 38 -17.79 0.02 0.25
C SER A 38 -17.24 -1.30 0.77
N LEU A 39 -16.02 -1.71 0.39
CA LEU A 39 -15.36 -2.92 0.88
C LEU A 39 -14.69 -2.68 2.25
N VAL A 40 -15.51 -2.30 3.23
CA VAL A 40 -15.06 -1.80 4.54
C VAL A 40 -14.38 -2.83 5.44
N TYR A 41 -14.47 -4.13 5.11
CA TYR A 41 -13.93 -5.22 5.93
C TYR A 41 -12.57 -5.76 5.44
N ILE A 42 -11.98 -5.18 4.39
CA ILE A 42 -10.71 -5.62 3.83
C ILE A 42 -9.58 -5.45 4.85
N ARG A 43 -8.95 -6.57 5.20
CA ARG A 43 -7.78 -6.65 6.08
C ARG A 43 -6.49 -6.93 5.31
N GLU A 44 -6.58 -7.64 4.20
CA GLU A 44 -5.42 -7.98 3.37
C GLU A 44 -5.74 -7.65 1.91
N LEU A 45 -4.89 -6.83 1.31
CA LEU A 45 -5.01 -6.40 -0.08
C LEU A 45 -3.69 -6.62 -0.81
N ASP A 46 -3.73 -7.42 -1.87
CA ASP A 46 -2.61 -7.59 -2.80
C ASP A 46 -2.92 -6.96 -4.15
N LEU A 47 -2.11 -5.98 -4.54
CA LEU A 47 -2.18 -5.22 -5.78
C LEU A 47 -0.93 -5.44 -6.64
N GLY A 48 -0.10 -6.42 -6.32
CA GLY A 48 1.19 -6.62 -6.97
C GLY A 48 1.09 -6.90 -8.47
N ASN A 49 2.08 -6.53 -9.26
CA ASN A 49 2.10 -6.76 -10.72
C ASN A 49 0.86 -6.18 -11.42
N ASN A 50 0.73 -4.86 -11.35
CA ASN A 50 -0.31 -4.08 -12.03
C ASN A 50 0.34 -2.83 -12.66
N LEU A 51 -0.48 -1.87 -13.11
CA LEU A 51 -0.05 -0.60 -13.73
C LEU A 51 -0.43 0.61 -12.85
N LEU A 52 -0.50 0.42 -11.54
CA LEU A 52 -0.91 1.48 -10.61
C LEU A 52 0.16 2.57 -10.50
N THR A 53 -0.27 3.81 -10.49
CA THR A 53 0.60 4.99 -10.30
C THR A 53 0.42 5.65 -8.94
N THR A 54 -0.60 5.24 -8.19
CA THR A 54 -0.99 5.79 -6.89
C THR A 54 -1.75 4.75 -6.07
N LEU A 55 -1.77 4.95 -4.75
CA LEU A 55 -2.63 4.22 -3.79
C LEU A 55 -3.66 5.14 -3.14
N ASN A 56 -3.94 6.30 -3.75
CA ASN A 56 -4.92 7.25 -3.24
C ASN A 56 -6.26 6.57 -2.95
N GLY A 57 -6.83 6.89 -1.80
CA GLY A 57 -8.07 6.30 -1.30
C GLY A 57 -7.87 5.04 -0.45
N ILE A 58 -6.65 4.48 -0.31
CA ILE A 58 -6.45 3.30 0.57
C ILE A 58 -6.89 3.58 2.01
N GLY A 59 -6.92 4.88 2.39
CA GLY A 59 -7.47 5.40 3.64
C GLY A 59 -8.91 4.99 3.96
N GLU A 60 -9.68 4.56 2.96
CA GLU A 60 -11.06 4.08 3.12
C GLU A 60 -11.11 2.65 3.71
N TYR A 61 -10.06 1.85 3.55
CA TYR A 61 -9.95 0.53 4.17
C TYR A 61 -9.44 0.63 5.61
N GLN A 62 -10.30 1.12 6.50
CA GLN A 62 -9.93 1.45 7.89
C GLN A 62 -9.46 0.25 8.72
N VAL A 63 -9.79 -0.98 8.31
CA VAL A 63 -9.35 -2.22 8.98
C VAL A 63 -8.20 -2.93 8.26
N LEU A 64 -7.58 -2.29 7.28
CA LEU A 64 -6.48 -2.86 6.50
C LEU A 64 -5.24 -3.09 7.37
N GLN A 65 -4.78 -4.33 7.39
CA GLN A 65 -3.63 -4.78 8.18
C GLN A 65 -2.41 -5.05 7.30
N ARG A 66 -2.62 -5.56 6.07
CA ARG A 66 -1.55 -5.87 5.12
C ARG A 66 -1.85 -5.30 3.75
N LEU A 67 -0.88 -4.57 3.21
CA LEU A 67 -0.91 -4.07 1.84
C LEU A 67 0.35 -4.48 1.09
N THR A 68 0.15 -5.15 -0.04
CA THR A 68 1.20 -5.45 -1.02
C THR A 68 0.85 -4.75 -2.32
N SER A 69 1.80 -3.99 -2.88
CA SER A 69 1.64 -3.31 -4.16
C SER A 69 2.95 -3.30 -4.95
N ASN A 70 3.67 -4.42 -4.86
CA ASN A 70 4.96 -4.59 -5.53
C ASN A 70 4.82 -4.56 -7.05
N TYR A 71 5.87 -4.20 -7.79
CA TYR A 71 5.87 -4.25 -9.25
C TYR A 71 4.72 -3.44 -9.86
N ASN A 72 4.68 -2.15 -9.52
CA ASN A 72 3.76 -1.15 -10.07
C ASN A 72 4.57 0.08 -10.51
N GLN A 73 3.90 1.20 -10.78
CA GLN A 73 4.50 2.47 -11.19
C GLN A 73 4.22 3.58 -10.16
N ILE A 74 4.07 3.22 -8.88
CA ILE A 74 3.64 4.13 -7.82
C ILE A 74 4.75 5.12 -7.50
N ARG A 75 4.43 6.41 -7.52
CA ARG A 75 5.39 7.51 -7.28
C ARG A 75 5.34 8.09 -5.88
N THR A 76 4.19 7.97 -5.22
CA THR A 76 3.98 8.46 -3.86
C THR A 76 3.20 7.40 -3.07
N ILE A 77 3.55 7.21 -1.79
CA ILE A 77 2.87 6.23 -0.94
C ILE A 77 1.43 6.68 -0.70
N LEU A 78 1.22 7.81 -0.02
CA LEU A 78 -0.09 8.29 0.41
C LEU A 78 -0.08 9.78 0.74
N LEU A 79 -1.26 10.39 0.73
CA LEU A 79 -1.46 11.73 1.31
C LEU A 79 -1.42 11.66 2.85
N PRO A 80 -0.99 12.73 3.55
CA PRO A 80 -0.89 12.75 5.01
C PRO A 80 -2.19 12.32 5.73
N LEU A 81 -3.35 12.75 5.21
CA LEU A 81 -4.65 12.38 5.78
C LEU A 81 -4.95 10.88 5.67
N GLU A 82 -4.56 10.25 4.56
CA GLU A 82 -4.79 8.81 4.35
C GLU A 82 -3.89 7.97 5.25
N ILE A 83 -2.62 8.38 5.43
CA ILE A 83 -1.69 7.75 6.38
C ILE A 83 -2.28 7.78 7.78
N MET A 84 -2.84 8.91 8.23
CA MET A 84 -3.45 9.02 9.55
C MET A 84 -4.64 8.07 9.74
N ARG A 85 -5.42 7.79 8.69
CA ARG A 85 -6.59 6.90 8.77
C ARG A 85 -6.21 5.44 8.96
N ILE A 86 -5.19 4.95 8.25
CA ILE A 86 -4.76 3.54 8.33
C ILE A 86 -3.66 3.28 9.37
N SER A 87 -2.96 4.34 9.81
CA SER A 87 -1.90 4.32 10.82
C SER A 87 -2.20 3.48 12.08
N PRO A 88 -3.42 3.51 12.65
CA PRO A 88 -3.72 2.75 13.85
C PRO A 88 -3.75 1.23 13.66
N ILE A 89 -3.89 0.73 12.43
CA ILE A 89 -4.20 -0.70 12.17
C ILE A 89 -3.23 -1.35 11.19
N LEU A 90 -2.65 -0.63 10.23
CA LEU A 90 -1.75 -1.21 9.24
C LEU A 90 -0.48 -1.77 9.91
N GLN A 91 -0.14 -3.02 9.60
CA GLN A 91 0.99 -3.76 10.19
C GLN A 91 2.10 -4.05 9.19
N TYR A 92 1.73 -4.26 7.92
CA TYR A 92 2.63 -4.66 6.85
C TYR A 92 2.38 -3.84 5.59
N LEU A 93 3.44 -3.25 5.05
CA LEU A 93 3.44 -2.54 3.78
C LEU A 93 4.60 -3.03 2.91
N SER A 94 4.29 -3.52 1.71
CA SER A 94 5.26 -3.84 0.68
C SER A 94 4.94 -3.08 -0.60
N ILE A 95 5.89 -2.25 -1.04
CA ILE A 95 5.81 -1.40 -2.23
C ILE A 95 7.15 -1.45 -2.99
N THR A 96 7.75 -2.64 -3.01
CA THR A 96 9.00 -2.95 -3.70
C THR A 96 8.81 -2.83 -5.22
N SER A 97 9.86 -2.43 -5.95
CA SER A 97 9.80 -2.32 -7.41
C SER A 97 8.71 -1.36 -7.89
N ASN A 98 8.85 -0.11 -7.48
CA ASN A 98 7.98 1.02 -7.85
C ASN A 98 8.84 2.24 -8.20
N LEU A 99 8.23 3.43 -8.27
CA LEU A 99 8.87 4.69 -8.65
C LEU A 99 8.85 5.70 -7.49
N LEU A 100 8.88 5.24 -6.24
CA LEU A 100 8.88 6.13 -5.08
C LEU A 100 10.17 6.94 -5.04
N SER A 101 10.06 8.25 -4.86
CA SER A 101 11.21 9.15 -4.67
C SER A 101 11.50 9.43 -3.19
N SER A 102 10.57 9.15 -2.28
CA SER A 102 10.71 9.35 -0.84
C SER A 102 9.74 8.47 -0.04
N ILE A 103 9.95 8.42 1.27
CA ILE A 103 9.02 7.82 2.25
C ILE A 103 8.60 8.94 3.23
N PRO A 104 7.31 9.18 3.46
CA PRO A 104 6.87 10.24 4.37
C PRO A 104 7.30 9.94 5.81
N TYR A 105 8.00 10.87 6.45
CA TYR A 105 8.48 10.72 7.83
C TYR A 105 7.34 10.47 8.83
N GLN A 106 6.11 10.88 8.51
CA GLN A 106 4.91 10.63 9.32
C GLN A 106 4.65 9.13 9.55
N MET A 107 5.17 8.25 8.69
CA MET A 107 5.09 6.79 8.89
C MET A 107 5.79 6.31 10.17
N THR A 108 6.76 7.07 10.69
CA THR A 108 7.39 6.80 12.00
C THR A 108 6.38 6.81 13.16
N ASN A 109 5.24 7.47 13.00
CA ASN A 109 4.18 7.53 14.01
C ASN A 109 3.13 6.41 13.87
N MET A 110 3.29 5.49 12.90
CA MET A 110 2.35 4.40 12.68
C MET A 110 2.54 3.30 13.73
N ARG A 111 1.77 3.39 14.81
CA ARG A 111 1.94 2.57 16.03
C ARG A 111 1.78 1.07 15.81
N SER A 112 1.00 0.67 14.81
CA SER A 112 0.76 -0.74 14.48
C SER A 112 1.67 -1.27 13.39
N LEU A 113 2.34 -0.39 12.63
CA LEU A 113 3.22 -0.79 11.54
C LEU A 113 4.44 -1.50 12.10
N ARG A 114 4.83 -2.60 11.45
CA ARG A 114 5.98 -3.43 11.85
C ARG A 114 6.95 -3.63 10.71
N TYR A 115 6.45 -3.73 9.49
CA TYR A 115 7.27 -4.03 8.32
C TYR A 115 6.97 -3.11 7.16
N VAL A 116 8.03 -2.49 6.62
CA VAL A 116 7.99 -1.68 5.40
C VAL A 116 9.06 -2.19 4.44
N PHE A 117 8.64 -2.65 3.27
CA PHE A 117 9.55 -3.06 2.19
C PHE A 117 9.36 -2.13 1.00
N ALA A 118 10.39 -1.35 0.66
CA ALA A 118 10.38 -0.40 -0.46
C ALA A 118 11.68 -0.47 -1.27
N MET A 119 12.26 -1.67 -1.38
CA MET A 119 13.43 -1.94 -2.21
C MET A 119 13.14 -1.64 -3.69
N ASN A 120 14.19 -1.42 -4.48
CA ASN A 120 14.08 -1.18 -5.93
C ASN A 120 13.07 -0.05 -6.27
N ASN A 121 13.20 1.08 -5.58
CA ASN A 121 12.50 2.32 -5.88
C ASN A 121 13.50 3.39 -6.32
N THR A 122 13.00 4.55 -6.75
CA THR A 122 13.82 5.70 -7.18
C THR A 122 14.25 6.62 -6.02
N ILE A 123 14.22 6.12 -4.76
CA ILE A 123 14.61 6.89 -3.58
C ILE A 123 16.13 7.13 -3.64
N PRO A 124 16.61 8.39 -3.64
CA PRO A 124 18.04 8.70 -3.64
C PRO A 124 18.77 8.03 -2.47
N TYR A 125 20.05 7.65 -2.66
CA TYR A 125 20.82 6.95 -1.64
C TYR A 125 20.89 7.71 -0.30
N ASP A 126 21.15 9.03 -0.36
CA ASP A 126 21.23 9.88 0.83
C ASP A 126 19.86 9.96 1.56
N GLU A 127 18.78 10.00 0.79
CA GLU A 127 17.41 9.98 1.33
C GLU A 127 17.09 8.63 2.00
N LYS A 128 17.54 7.51 1.43
CA LYS A 128 17.40 6.19 2.07
C LYS A 128 18.10 6.16 3.44
N ALA A 129 19.33 6.68 3.51
CA ALA A 129 20.08 6.73 4.76
C ALA A 129 19.38 7.61 5.81
N TYR A 130 18.85 8.76 5.39
CA TYR A 130 18.06 9.65 6.25
C TYR A 130 16.78 8.97 6.76
N ILE A 131 16.00 8.34 5.88
CA ILE A 131 14.79 7.60 6.24
C ILE A 131 15.10 6.50 7.24
N ILE A 132 16.14 5.68 7.00
CA ILE A 132 16.53 4.63 7.95
C ILE A 132 16.81 5.22 9.33
N LYS A 133 17.49 6.37 9.39
CA LYS A 133 17.77 7.07 10.64
C LYS A 133 16.50 7.56 11.34
N LEU A 134 15.51 8.06 10.60
CA LEU A 134 14.22 8.48 11.16
C LEU A 134 13.45 7.32 11.80
N PHE A 135 13.59 6.11 11.27
CA PHE A 135 12.94 4.92 11.80
C PHE A 135 13.73 4.27 12.96
N GLN A 136 14.97 4.72 13.24
CA GLN A 136 15.72 4.26 14.41
C GLN A 136 14.97 4.62 15.71
N GLY A 137 14.83 3.65 16.61
CA GLY A 137 14.08 3.80 17.86
C GLY A 137 12.57 3.57 17.73
N THR A 138 12.05 3.35 16.52
CA THR A 138 10.68 2.86 16.32
C THR A 138 10.64 1.32 16.40
N SER A 139 9.44 0.75 16.51
CA SER A 139 9.23 -0.70 16.38
C SER A 139 9.12 -1.18 14.93
N ILE A 140 9.34 -0.28 13.96
CA ILE A 140 9.15 -0.54 12.54
C ILE A 140 10.49 -0.98 11.93
N THR A 141 10.48 -2.15 11.32
CA THR A 141 11.56 -2.62 10.45
C THR A 141 11.31 -2.11 9.03
N ILE A 142 12.22 -1.29 8.51
CA ILE A 142 12.15 -0.77 7.14
C ILE A 142 13.32 -1.30 6.30
N ASN A 143 13.01 -1.79 5.09
CA ASN A 143 14.01 -2.21 4.12
C ASN A 143 13.88 -1.40 2.81
N LEU A 144 14.96 -0.71 2.45
CA LEU A 144 15.09 0.14 1.26
C LEU A 144 16.17 -0.35 0.27
N PHE A 145 16.90 -1.42 0.61
CA PHE A 145 18.08 -1.92 -0.12
C PHE A 145 17.87 -3.33 -0.64
#